data_AF-A6GEZ6-F1
#
_entry.id   AF-A6GEZ6-F1
#
_cell.length_a   1.000
_cell.length_b   1.000
_cell.length_c   1.000
_cell.angle_alpha   90.00
_cell.angle_beta   90.00
_cell.angle_gamma   90.00
#
_symmetry.space_group_name_H-M   'P 1'
#
loop_
_entity.id
_entity.type
_entity.pdbx_description
1 polymer ?
#
loop_
_entity_poly.entity_id
_entity_poly.type
_entity_poly.pdbx_seq_one_letter_code
_entity_poly.pdbx_strand_id
1 'polypeptide(L)'
;MPGVARVEEVEFAEVDELFVIADLLLGPRGVAGPAVHRENANALELGGRASALLGSLAQGPARTRTLVIAGGLFDLPADAALRGQPDGLVAPGSASAEVLAALGAFVAVPGHSLVILCGHRDLALTLPATQRWLLGALGCDAAARGRVQIVLDGAGWTARIGERRVLVVQGGEVDESNALDPAALAQLRRAATRGLPLAGPAAEALGPMARVCEALRARDPWLELLLPATARTIPLLSAWFPDQRSALARARAHTRAPASLGLLGSGRARATSEGEGASEAASQGARALLWRASRSTAAGVNPRRQPITGMLGA
;
A
#
# COMPACT_ATOMS: atom_id res chain seq x y z
N MET A 1 17.59 7.12 40.61
CA MET A 1 17.45 6.96 39.15
C MET A 1 16.01 6.58 38.86
N PRO A 2 15.25 7.35 38.08
CA PRO A 2 13.88 6.95 37.73
C PRO A 2 13.95 5.70 36.84
N GLY A 3 13.17 4.69 37.22
CA GLY A 3 13.15 3.39 36.56
C GLY A 3 12.77 3.53 35.09
N VAL A 4 13.61 2.99 34.22
CA VAL A 4 13.27 2.78 32.81
C VAL A 4 12.08 1.83 32.81
N ALA A 5 10.90 2.36 32.48
CA ALA A 5 9.72 1.53 32.26
C ALA A 5 10.10 0.48 31.22
N ARG A 6 10.00 -0.80 31.61
CA ARG A 6 10.12 -1.89 30.64
C ARG A 6 9.01 -1.66 29.61
N VAL A 7 9.40 -1.46 28.36
CA VAL A 7 8.45 -1.49 27.24
C VAL A 7 7.76 -2.84 27.34
N GLU A 8 6.44 -2.84 27.49
CA GLU A 8 5.64 -4.06 27.49
C GLU A 8 6.00 -4.90 26.26
N GLU A 9 6.02 -6.23 26.41
CA GLU A 9 6.28 -7.11 25.28
C GLU A 9 5.27 -6.81 24.17
N VAL A 10 5.77 -6.27 23.06
CA VAL A 10 4.95 -6.02 21.87
C VAL A 10 4.54 -7.38 21.33
N GLU A 11 3.26 -7.71 21.44
CA GLU A 11 2.71 -8.96 20.91
C GLU A 11 2.71 -8.88 19.38
N PHE A 12 3.42 -9.81 18.73
CA PHE A 12 3.49 -9.89 17.27
C PHE A 12 2.47 -10.89 16.75
N ALA A 13 1.84 -10.59 15.60
CA ALA A 13 1.05 -11.59 14.89
C ALA A 13 1.93 -12.77 14.48
N GLU A 14 1.53 -13.99 14.83
CA GLU A 14 2.23 -15.22 14.48
C GLU A 14 1.67 -15.81 13.19
N VAL A 15 2.53 -15.96 12.17
CA VAL A 15 2.10 -16.50 10.86
C VAL A 15 3.07 -17.58 10.35
N ASP A 16 2.54 -18.56 9.64
CA ASP A 16 3.34 -19.59 8.96
C ASP A 16 3.85 -19.07 7.61
N GLU A 17 3.01 -18.34 6.88
CA GLU A 17 3.33 -17.75 5.59
C GLU A 17 2.84 -16.30 5.48
N LEU A 18 3.71 -15.42 4.98
CA LEU A 18 3.41 -14.01 4.72
C LEU A 18 3.57 -13.73 3.23
N PHE A 19 2.53 -13.15 2.64
CA PHE A 19 2.50 -12.64 1.28
C PHE A 19 2.33 -11.14 1.34
N VAL A 20 3.12 -10.40 0.56
CA VAL A 20 3.01 -8.95 0.43
C VAL A 20 2.81 -8.61 -1.04
N ILE A 21 1.79 -7.81 -1.31
CA ILE A 21 1.47 -7.22 -2.61
C ILE A 21 1.22 -5.72 -2.44
N ALA A 22 1.31 -4.95 -3.51
CA ALA A 22 1.00 -3.52 -3.53
C ALA A 22 0.45 -3.14 -4.92
N ASP A 23 -0.14 -1.96 -5.03
CA ASP A 23 -0.57 -1.34 -6.29
C ASP A 23 -1.50 -2.24 -7.13
N LEU A 24 -2.56 -2.75 -6.48
CA LEU A 24 -3.67 -3.42 -7.16
C LEU A 24 -4.52 -2.43 -7.98
N LEU A 25 -4.58 -1.17 -7.54
CA LEU A 25 -5.18 -0.05 -8.28
C LEU A 25 -6.63 -0.34 -8.72
N LEU A 26 -7.44 -0.88 -7.81
CA LEU A 26 -8.84 -1.18 -8.05
C LEU A 26 -9.64 0.11 -8.29
N GLY A 27 -10.48 0.11 -9.32
CA GLY A 27 -11.28 1.28 -9.64
C GLY A 27 -12.50 0.97 -10.53
N PRO A 28 -13.31 2.00 -10.83
CA PRO A 28 -14.48 1.86 -11.69
C PRO A 28 -14.06 1.50 -13.11
N ARG A 29 -14.86 0.71 -13.83
CA ARG A 29 -14.67 0.53 -15.28
C ARG A 29 -14.79 1.89 -15.97
N GLY A 30 -13.71 2.34 -16.62
CA GLY A 30 -13.73 3.51 -17.50
C GLY A 30 -13.70 4.89 -16.81
N VAL A 31 -13.53 4.97 -15.48
CA VAL A 31 -13.22 6.25 -14.81
C VAL A 31 -11.71 6.33 -14.68
N ALA A 32 -11.09 6.89 -15.72
CA ALA A 32 -9.66 6.89 -15.93
C ALA A 32 -8.91 7.80 -14.96
N GLY A 33 -7.93 7.26 -14.23
CA GLY A 33 -6.68 8.00 -13.98
C GLY A 33 -5.90 8.10 -15.30
N PRO A 34 -5.39 9.27 -15.74
CA PRO A 34 -5.14 9.45 -17.16
C PRO A 34 -3.83 8.83 -17.73
N ALA A 35 -3.17 7.86 -17.07
CA ALA A 35 -1.97 7.18 -17.62
C ALA A 35 -2.04 5.66 -17.72
N VAL A 36 -2.65 4.98 -16.75
CA VAL A 36 -2.46 3.53 -16.60
C VAL A 36 -3.39 2.72 -17.53
N HIS A 37 -4.35 3.38 -18.19
CA HIS A 37 -5.33 2.71 -19.05
C HIS A 37 -4.97 2.55 -20.52
N ARG A 38 -3.79 2.99 -20.99
CA ARG A 38 -3.36 2.56 -22.34
C ARG A 38 -3.02 1.06 -22.42
N GLU A 39 -2.99 0.35 -21.28
CA GLU A 39 -2.90 -1.10 -21.20
C GLU A 39 -4.19 -1.76 -20.66
N ASN A 40 -5.37 -1.38 -21.17
CA ASN A 40 -6.65 -1.99 -20.74
C ASN A 40 -6.82 -3.49 -21.07
N ALA A 41 -5.93 -4.10 -21.88
CA ALA A 41 -5.84 -5.55 -21.98
C ALA A 41 -5.17 -6.17 -20.72
N ASN A 42 -4.21 -5.45 -20.13
CA ASN A 42 -3.47 -5.90 -18.96
C ASN A 42 -4.28 -5.77 -17.67
N ALA A 43 -5.26 -4.87 -17.54
CA ALA A 43 -6.06 -4.79 -16.31
C ALA A 43 -6.97 -6.02 -16.09
N LEU A 44 -7.56 -6.56 -17.17
CA LEU A 44 -8.28 -7.84 -17.14
C LEU A 44 -7.33 -9.01 -16.90
N GLU A 45 -6.15 -9.00 -17.53
CA GLU A 45 -5.14 -10.02 -17.33
C GLU A 45 -4.50 -9.97 -15.93
N LEU A 46 -4.26 -8.78 -15.39
CA LEU A 46 -3.77 -8.52 -14.03
C LEU A 46 -4.84 -8.89 -13.01
N GLY A 47 -6.11 -8.55 -13.26
CA GLY A 47 -7.22 -8.99 -12.42
C GLY A 47 -7.36 -10.51 -12.41
N GLY A 48 -7.30 -11.15 -13.57
CA GLY A 48 -7.30 -12.60 -13.71
C GLY A 48 -6.09 -13.26 -13.04
N ARG A 49 -4.88 -12.72 -13.22
CA ARG A 49 -3.65 -13.22 -12.58
C ARG A 49 -3.65 -13.00 -11.07
N ALA A 50 -4.10 -11.85 -10.60
CA ALA A 50 -4.24 -11.55 -9.17
C ALA A 50 -5.29 -12.47 -8.54
N SER A 51 -6.45 -12.65 -9.19
CA SER A 51 -7.49 -13.58 -8.76
C SER A 51 -6.98 -15.03 -8.74
N ALA A 52 -6.28 -15.48 -9.78
CA ALA A 52 -5.69 -16.81 -9.85
C ALA A 52 -4.62 -17.01 -8.77
N LEU A 53 -3.76 -16.01 -8.54
CA LEU A 53 -2.80 -16.03 -7.44
C LEU A 53 -3.53 -16.16 -6.10
N LEU A 54 -4.49 -15.30 -5.81
CA LEU A 54 -5.28 -15.34 -4.56
C LEU A 54 -6.01 -16.68 -4.38
N GLY A 55 -6.55 -17.24 -5.45
CA GLY A 55 -7.14 -18.58 -5.46
C GLY A 55 -6.12 -19.66 -5.12
N SER A 56 -4.92 -19.60 -5.68
CA SER A 56 -3.83 -20.52 -5.32
C SER A 56 -3.36 -20.34 -3.88
N LEU A 57 -3.36 -19.11 -3.36
CA LEU A 57 -3.02 -18.81 -1.97
C LEU A 57 -4.11 -19.24 -0.98
N ALA A 58 -5.36 -19.35 -1.43
CA ALA A 58 -6.44 -19.93 -0.66
C ALA A 58 -6.33 -21.46 -0.56
N GLN A 59 -5.62 -22.10 -1.50
CA GLN A 59 -5.42 -23.55 -1.54
C GLN A 59 -4.12 -23.97 -0.83
N GLY A 60 -4.14 -25.11 -0.13
CA GLY A 60 -2.94 -25.69 0.47
C GLY A 60 -3.20 -26.31 1.85
N PRO A 61 -2.13 -26.81 2.51
CA PRO A 61 -2.24 -27.37 3.85
C PRO A 61 -2.71 -26.31 4.85
N ALA A 62 -3.43 -26.74 5.90
CA ALA A 62 -3.89 -25.87 6.98
C ALA A 62 -2.70 -25.18 7.64
N ARG A 63 -2.49 -23.91 7.28
CA ARG A 63 -1.41 -23.03 7.75
C ARG A 63 -2.00 -21.67 8.04
N THR A 64 -1.42 -20.95 9.00
CA THR A 64 -1.78 -19.54 9.18
C THR A 64 -1.11 -18.71 8.09
N ARG A 65 -1.93 -18.05 7.26
CA ARG A 65 -1.46 -17.24 6.13
C ARG A 65 -1.91 -15.81 6.29
N THR A 66 -1.02 -14.88 6.05
CA THR A 66 -1.39 -13.47 5.97
C THR A 66 -1.02 -12.89 4.62
N LEU A 67 -1.99 -12.23 4.00
CA LEU A 67 -1.77 -11.37 2.85
C LEU A 67 -1.78 -9.92 3.31
N VAL A 68 -0.71 -9.19 3.03
CA VAL A 68 -0.61 -7.75 3.26
C VAL A 68 -0.68 -7.02 1.93
N ILE A 69 -1.63 -6.10 1.80
CA ILE A 69 -1.70 -5.12 0.71
C ILE A 69 -1.02 -3.84 1.21
N ALA A 70 0.21 -3.59 0.76
CA ALA A 70 1.07 -2.50 1.21
C ALA A 70 0.76 -1.19 0.46
N GLY A 71 -0.50 -0.76 0.49
CA GLY A 71 -1.00 0.41 -0.21
C GLY A 71 -1.32 0.18 -1.69
N GLY A 72 -1.97 1.17 -2.30
CA GLY A 72 -2.42 1.13 -3.68
C GLY A 72 -3.51 0.09 -3.91
N LEU A 73 -4.40 -0.11 -2.92
CA LEU A 73 -5.57 -0.97 -3.13
C LEU A 73 -6.51 -0.35 -4.15
N PHE A 74 -6.80 0.95 -4.03
CA PHE A 74 -7.63 1.68 -4.98
C PHE A 74 -6.83 2.62 -5.87
N ASP A 75 -7.34 2.84 -7.08
CA ASP A 75 -6.94 3.93 -7.96
C ASP A 75 -7.94 5.08 -7.86
N LEU A 76 -7.80 5.89 -6.82
CA LEU A 76 -8.60 7.10 -6.66
C LEU A 76 -7.68 8.29 -6.45
N PRO A 77 -7.88 9.39 -7.20
CA PRO A 77 -7.28 10.65 -6.82
C PRO A 77 -7.84 11.09 -5.45
N ALA A 78 -7.02 11.79 -4.69
CA ALA A 78 -7.31 12.18 -3.30
C ALA A 78 -8.66 12.91 -3.13
N ASP A 79 -9.08 13.70 -4.11
CA ASP A 79 -10.34 14.44 -4.09
C ASP A 79 -11.56 13.52 -4.34
N ALA A 80 -11.45 12.58 -5.27
CA ALA A 80 -12.52 11.62 -5.58
C ALA A 80 -12.74 10.64 -4.42
N ALA A 81 -11.65 10.19 -3.80
CA ALA A 81 -11.66 9.34 -2.61
C ALA A 81 -12.51 9.92 -1.47
N LEU A 82 -12.65 11.25 -1.42
CA LEU A 82 -13.25 11.98 -0.30
C LEU A 82 -14.60 12.59 -0.61
N ARG A 83 -15.10 12.42 -1.84
CA ARG A 83 -16.53 12.62 -2.17
C ARG A 83 -17.44 11.55 -1.55
N GLY A 84 -16.87 10.55 -0.88
CA GLY A 84 -17.58 9.70 0.06
C GLY A 84 -18.65 8.79 -0.56
N GLN A 85 -18.57 8.54 -1.87
CA GLN A 85 -19.45 7.61 -2.55
C GLN A 85 -18.71 6.29 -2.77
N PRO A 86 -18.83 5.32 -1.85
CA PRO A 86 -18.27 4.01 -2.06
C PRO A 86 -19.00 3.25 -3.20
N ASP A 87 -20.24 3.65 -3.49
CA ASP A 87 -21.02 3.14 -4.61
C ASP A 87 -20.33 3.53 -5.92
N GLY A 88 -19.92 2.51 -6.69
CA GLY A 88 -19.22 2.69 -7.94
C GLY A 88 -17.70 2.66 -7.85
N LEU A 89 -17.09 2.52 -6.65
CA LEU A 89 -15.64 2.32 -6.50
C LEU A 89 -15.13 1.14 -7.33
N VAL A 90 -15.94 0.08 -7.40
CA VAL A 90 -15.70 -1.07 -8.24
C VAL A 90 -16.98 -1.40 -8.99
N ALA A 91 -16.88 -1.42 -10.32
CA ALA A 91 -18.01 -1.78 -11.16
C ALA A 91 -18.29 -3.30 -11.06
N PRO A 92 -19.55 -3.73 -10.89
CA PRO A 92 -19.90 -5.16 -10.94
C PRO A 92 -19.42 -5.83 -12.24
N GLY A 93 -18.94 -7.06 -12.13
CA GLY A 93 -18.43 -7.84 -13.28
C GLY A 93 -17.15 -7.26 -13.92
N SER A 94 -16.45 -6.37 -13.23
CA SER A 94 -15.12 -5.89 -13.62
C SER A 94 -14.00 -6.76 -13.06
N ALA A 95 -12.81 -6.65 -13.64
CA ALA A 95 -11.58 -7.25 -13.09
C ALA A 95 -11.38 -6.87 -11.61
N SER A 96 -11.67 -5.62 -11.25
CA SER A 96 -11.59 -5.16 -9.86
C SER A 96 -12.56 -5.91 -8.94
N ALA A 97 -13.76 -6.24 -9.43
CA ALA A 97 -14.75 -7.02 -8.67
C ALA A 97 -14.29 -8.47 -8.50
N GLU A 98 -13.66 -9.06 -9.51
CA GLU A 98 -13.08 -10.40 -9.44
C GLU A 98 -11.95 -10.47 -8.41
N VAL A 99 -11.08 -9.45 -8.37
CA VAL A 99 -10.02 -9.36 -7.35
C VAL A 99 -10.61 -9.23 -5.95
N LEU A 100 -11.63 -8.39 -5.75
CA LEU A 100 -12.32 -8.29 -4.45
C LEU A 100 -12.98 -9.61 -4.04
N ALA A 101 -13.62 -10.31 -4.97
CA ALA A 101 -14.20 -11.63 -4.71
C ALA A 101 -13.12 -12.65 -4.32
N ALA A 102 -11.97 -12.63 -4.98
CA ALA A 102 -10.84 -13.51 -4.68
C ALA A 102 -10.20 -13.20 -3.31
N LEU A 103 -10.08 -11.91 -2.94
CA LEU A 103 -9.67 -11.49 -1.60
C LEU A 103 -10.67 -11.98 -0.53
N GLY A 104 -11.97 -11.88 -0.84
CA GLY A 104 -13.05 -12.42 -0.02
C GLY A 104 -12.94 -13.91 0.22
N ALA A 105 -12.75 -14.67 -0.87
CA ALA A 105 -12.54 -16.12 -0.82
C ALA A 105 -11.28 -16.49 -0.04
N PHE A 106 -10.19 -15.74 -0.20
CA PHE A 106 -8.96 -15.94 0.57
C PHE A 106 -9.17 -15.79 2.07
N VAL A 107 -9.82 -14.72 2.52
CA VAL A 107 -10.06 -14.48 3.96
C VAL A 107 -11.15 -15.37 4.56
N ALA A 108 -12.02 -15.96 3.72
CA ALA A 108 -13.02 -16.93 4.15
C ALA A 108 -12.39 -18.22 4.70
N VAL A 109 -11.18 -18.58 4.27
CA VAL A 109 -10.46 -19.76 4.76
C VAL A 109 -10.04 -19.57 6.23
N PRO A 110 -10.36 -20.50 7.14
CA PRO A 110 -9.90 -20.44 8.53
C PRO A 110 -8.37 -20.38 8.62
N GLY A 111 -7.86 -19.46 9.45
CA GLY A 111 -6.41 -19.24 9.61
C GLY A 111 -5.80 -18.29 8.57
N HIS A 112 -6.56 -17.80 7.58
CA HIS A 112 -6.09 -16.77 6.67
C HIS A 112 -6.53 -15.38 7.12
N SER A 113 -5.63 -14.39 7.05
CA SER A 113 -5.93 -12.99 7.35
C SER A 113 -5.49 -12.05 6.25
N LEU A 114 -6.25 -10.96 6.10
CA LEU A 114 -5.98 -9.90 5.14
C LEU A 114 -5.64 -8.62 5.90
N VAL A 115 -4.48 -8.05 5.62
CA VAL A 115 -4.04 -6.77 6.18
C VAL A 115 -3.94 -5.76 5.05
N ILE A 116 -4.51 -4.58 5.23
CA ILE A 116 -4.48 -3.50 4.25
C ILE A 116 -3.82 -2.30 4.89
N LEU A 117 -2.64 -1.92 4.39
CA LEU A 117 -1.97 -0.70 4.79
C LEU A 117 -2.49 0.45 3.91
N CYS A 118 -3.03 1.49 4.53
CA CYS A 118 -3.51 2.66 3.81
C CYS A 118 -2.35 3.41 3.16
N GLY A 119 -2.35 3.54 1.83
CA GLY A 119 -1.42 4.38 1.09
C GLY A 119 -2.00 5.70 0.62
N HIS A 120 -1.17 6.49 -0.06
CA HIS A 120 -1.54 7.81 -0.58
C HIS A 120 -2.67 7.79 -1.62
N ARG A 121 -2.90 6.65 -2.30
CA ARG A 121 -4.04 6.44 -3.22
C ARG A 121 -5.28 5.85 -2.52
N ASP A 122 -5.14 5.44 -1.27
CA ASP A 122 -6.19 4.78 -0.50
C ASP A 122 -6.86 5.70 0.51
N LEU A 123 -6.76 7.03 0.35
CA LEU A 123 -7.33 7.98 1.32
C LEU A 123 -8.82 7.74 1.60
N ALA A 124 -9.56 7.16 0.66
CA ALA A 124 -10.95 6.75 0.83
C ALA A 124 -11.11 5.74 1.98
N LEU A 125 -10.14 4.84 2.20
CA LEU A 125 -10.15 3.85 3.29
C LEU A 125 -10.12 4.50 4.67
N THR A 126 -9.72 5.76 4.78
CA THR A 126 -9.81 6.49 6.05
C THR A 126 -11.26 6.77 6.44
N LEU A 127 -12.19 6.73 5.48
CA LEU A 127 -13.61 6.99 5.70
C LEU A 127 -14.32 5.72 6.21
N PRO A 128 -15.08 5.79 7.33
CA PRO A 128 -15.82 4.64 7.85
C PRO A 128 -16.80 4.03 6.84
N ALA A 129 -17.39 4.84 5.95
CA ALA A 129 -18.31 4.37 4.92
C ALA A 129 -17.60 3.45 3.91
N THR A 130 -16.41 3.84 3.45
CA THR A 130 -15.59 3.04 2.53
C THR A 130 -15.12 1.74 3.15
N GLN A 131 -14.72 1.76 4.43
CA GLN A 131 -14.33 0.53 5.15
C GLN A 131 -15.48 -0.45 5.23
N ARG A 132 -16.68 0.02 5.60
CA ARG A 132 -17.90 -0.82 5.66
C ARG A 132 -18.24 -1.37 4.28
N TRP A 133 -18.16 -0.53 3.25
CA TRP A 133 -18.39 -0.97 1.88
C TRP A 133 -17.39 -2.04 1.46
N LEU A 134 -16.09 -1.84 1.70
CA LEU A 134 -15.06 -2.82 1.36
C LEU A 134 -15.33 -4.17 2.04
N LEU A 135 -15.59 -4.16 3.35
CA LEU A 135 -15.91 -5.38 4.09
C LEU A 135 -17.17 -6.08 3.56
N GLY A 136 -18.17 -5.32 3.10
CA GLY A 136 -19.34 -5.85 2.41
C GLY A 136 -19.01 -6.42 1.03
N ALA A 137 -18.18 -5.73 0.25
CA ALA A 137 -17.78 -6.09 -1.11
C ALA A 137 -16.87 -7.33 -1.15
N LEU A 138 -16.10 -7.58 -0.08
CA LEU A 138 -15.38 -8.84 0.11
C LEU A 138 -16.34 -10.04 0.29
N GLY A 139 -17.65 -9.82 0.48
CA GLY A 139 -18.65 -10.88 0.56
C GLY A 139 -18.48 -11.82 1.76
N CYS A 140 -17.71 -11.38 2.76
CA CYS A 140 -17.28 -12.22 3.87
C CYS A 140 -18.29 -12.24 5.03
N ASP A 141 -18.38 -13.39 5.70
CA ASP A 141 -19.18 -13.56 6.92
C ASP A 141 -18.55 -12.84 8.14
N ALA A 142 -19.22 -12.84 9.29
CA ALA A 142 -18.73 -12.16 10.48
C ALA A 142 -17.36 -12.68 10.95
N ALA A 143 -17.10 -13.98 10.83
CA ALA A 143 -15.84 -14.58 11.25
C ALA A 143 -14.69 -14.17 10.32
N ALA A 144 -14.93 -14.16 9.02
CA ALA A 144 -13.98 -13.73 8.00
C ALA A 144 -13.72 -12.22 8.06
N ARG A 145 -14.73 -11.39 8.34
CA ARG A 145 -14.54 -9.95 8.62
C ARG A 145 -13.60 -9.71 9.78
N GLY A 146 -13.68 -10.53 10.83
CA GLY A 146 -12.77 -10.46 11.98
C GLY A 146 -11.30 -10.76 11.65
N ARG A 147 -11.02 -11.30 10.46
CA ARG A 147 -9.67 -11.59 9.95
C ARG A 147 -9.15 -10.54 8.95
N VAL A 148 -9.91 -9.46 8.73
CA VAL A 148 -9.49 -8.31 7.92
C VAL A 148 -9.05 -7.18 8.85
N GLN A 149 -7.81 -6.71 8.69
CA GLN A 149 -7.26 -5.56 9.41
C GLN A 149 -6.96 -4.42 8.43
N ILE A 150 -7.51 -3.24 8.71
CA ILE A 150 -7.21 -2.01 7.95
C ILE A 150 -6.36 -1.10 8.83
N VAL A 151 -5.11 -0.86 8.41
CA VAL A 151 -4.12 -0.05 9.14
C VAL A 151 -4.07 1.35 8.54
N LEU A 152 -4.39 2.37 9.35
CA LEU A 152 -4.63 3.75 8.90
C LEU A 152 -3.67 4.78 9.48
N ASP A 153 -2.80 4.38 10.41
CA ASP A 153 -1.93 5.28 11.17
C ASP A 153 -0.54 5.46 10.56
N GLY A 154 -0.23 4.71 9.49
CA GLY A 154 1.06 4.74 8.82
C GLY A 154 2.16 3.95 9.53
N ALA A 155 1.89 3.35 10.70
CA ALA A 155 2.91 2.61 11.47
C ALA A 155 3.38 1.31 10.80
N GLY A 156 2.67 0.87 9.76
CA GLY A 156 2.89 -0.41 9.11
C GLY A 156 2.28 -1.57 9.91
N TRP A 157 2.69 -2.79 9.58
CA TRP A 157 2.22 -4.00 10.22
C TRP A 157 3.38 -4.94 10.50
N THR A 158 3.39 -5.51 11.71
CA THR A 158 4.48 -6.39 12.18
C THR A 158 3.98 -7.80 12.44
N ALA A 159 4.78 -8.78 12.05
CA ALA A 159 4.53 -10.18 12.36
C ALA A 159 5.81 -10.96 12.61
N ARG A 160 5.65 -12.14 13.20
CA ARG A 160 6.70 -13.12 13.37
C ARG A 160 6.47 -14.35 12.48
N ILE A 161 7.51 -14.72 11.74
CA ILE A 161 7.58 -15.89 10.88
C ILE A 161 8.71 -16.78 11.38
N GLY A 162 8.37 -17.77 12.22
CA GLY A 162 9.36 -18.58 12.93
C GLY A 162 10.11 -17.70 13.93
N GLU A 163 11.43 -17.60 13.83
CA GLU A 163 12.23 -16.72 14.71
C GLU A 163 12.46 -15.31 14.13
N ARG A 164 11.88 -15.00 12.96
CA ARG A 164 12.11 -13.74 12.26
C ARG A 164 10.97 -12.76 12.50
N ARG A 165 11.30 -11.54 12.89
CA ARG A 165 10.37 -10.40 12.91
C ARG A 165 10.38 -9.71 11.55
N VAL A 166 9.21 -9.40 11.03
CA VAL A 166 9.01 -8.71 9.75
C VAL A 166 8.15 -7.48 10.00
N LEU A 167 8.58 -6.33 9.48
CA LEU A 167 7.81 -5.09 9.41
C LEU A 167 7.46 -4.84 7.94
N VAL A 168 6.18 -4.67 7.66
CA VAL A 168 5.67 -4.25 6.35
C VAL A 168 5.19 -2.81 6.47
N VAL A 169 5.74 -1.94 5.64
CA VAL A 169 5.33 -0.52 5.53
C VAL A 169 4.85 -0.23 4.12
N GLN A 170 4.01 0.79 3.97
CA GLN A 170 3.49 1.22 2.66
C GLN A 170 4.55 1.89 1.77
N GLY A 171 5.62 2.42 2.37
CA GLY A 171 6.75 2.98 1.62
C GLY A 171 6.87 4.51 1.62
N GLY A 172 5.92 5.25 2.20
CA GLY A 172 6.06 6.70 2.41
C GLY A 172 7.29 7.12 3.22
N GLU A 173 7.82 6.20 4.03
CA GLU A 173 9.05 6.37 4.84
C GLU A 173 10.33 6.43 3.99
N VAL A 174 10.29 5.81 2.81
CA VAL A 174 11.45 5.66 1.91
C VAL A 174 11.27 6.40 0.58
N ASP A 175 10.03 6.76 0.25
CA ASP A 175 9.68 7.58 -0.90
C ASP A 175 8.73 8.71 -0.51
N GLU A 176 9.24 9.93 -0.57
CA GLU A 176 8.51 11.15 -0.22
C GLU A 176 7.33 11.42 -1.17
N SER A 177 7.33 10.89 -2.41
CA SER A 177 6.15 10.98 -3.28
C SER A 177 4.97 10.14 -2.78
N ASN A 178 5.20 9.23 -1.83
CA ASN A 178 4.18 8.40 -1.19
C ASN A 178 3.84 8.87 0.24
N ALA A 179 4.48 9.93 0.74
CA ALA A 179 4.31 10.37 2.12
C ALA A 179 2.88 10.85 2.41
N LEU A 180 2.39 10.49 3.58
CA LEU A 180 1.12 10.92 4.15
C LEU A 180 1.38 11.87 5.33
N ASP A 181 0.42 12.75 5.63
CA ASP A 181 0.40 13.55 6.85
C ASP A 181 -0.52 12.88 7.90
N PRO A 182 0.04 12.29 8.97
CA PRO A 182 -0.76 11.59 9.98
C PRO A 182 -1.76 12.49 10.71
N ALA A 183 -1.43 13.77 10.93
CA ALA A 183 -2.30 14.70 11.64
C ALA A 183 -3.50 15.07 10.77
N ALA A 184 -3.27 15.34 9.49
CA ALA A 184 -4.33 15.61 8.52
C ALA A 184 -5.20 14.37 8.29
N LEU A 185 -4.63 13.16 8.21
CA LEU A 185 -5.39 11.90 8.18
C LEU A 185 -6.29 11.73 9.41
N ALA A 186 -5.76 12.01 10.61
CA ALA A 186 -6.55 11.94 11.84
C ALA A 186 -7.66 13.00 11.88
N GLN A 187 -7.42 14.20 11.33
CA GLN A 187 -8.44 15.24 11.19
C GLN A 187 -9.53 14.83 10.20
N LEU A 188 -9.15 14.29 9.05
CA LEU A 188 -10.06 13.80 8.02
C LEU A 188 -10.98 12.70 8.57
N ARG A 189 -10.41 11.71 9.27
CA ARG A 189 -11.17 10.66 9.96
C ARG A 189 -12.17 11.24 10.96
N ARG A 190 -11.74 12.18 11.80
CA ARG A 190 -12.61 12.83 12.79
C ARG A 190 -13.75 13.61 12.12
N ALA A 191 -13.47 14.32 11.04
CA ALA A 191 -14.49 15.04 10.28
C ALA A 191 -15.52 14.07 9.70
N ALA A 192 -15.06 12.98 9.06
CA ALA A 192 -15.92 11.95 8.48
C ALA A 192 -16.80 11.26 9.53
N THR A 193 -16.24 10.89 10.68
CA THR A 193 -17.00 10.29 11.78
C THR A 193 -18.09 11.21 12.33
N ARG A 194 -17.85 12.53 12.30
CA ARG A 194 -18.80 13.54 12.77
C ARG A 194 -19.78 14.03 11.71
N GLY A 195 -19.72 13.50 10.49
CA GLY A 195 -20.54 13.97 9.37
C GLY A 195 -20.24 15.42 8.95
N LEU A 196 -19.02 15.90 9.21
CA LEU A 196 -18.59 17.25 8.81
C LEU A 196 -18.13 17.25 7.34
N PRO A 197 -18.18 18.41 6.66
CA PRO A 197 -17.63 18.55 5.32
C PRO A 197 -16.16 18.11 5.24
N LEU A 198 -15.81 17.37 4.19
CA LEU A 198 -14.46 16.81 3.97
C LEU A 198 -13.57 17.70 3.07
N ALA A 199 -14.07 18.86 2.63
CA ALA A 199 -13.35 19.77 1.74
C ALA A 199 -12.19 20.47 2.48
N GLY A 200 -10.96 20.37 1.95
CA GLY A 200 -9.74 20.97 2.53
C GLY A 200 -8.76 19.94 3.15
N PRO A 201 -9.16 19.18 4.20
CA PRO A 201 -8.29 18.19 4.87
C PRO A 201 -7.77 17.08 3.95
N ALA A 202 -8.50 16.83 2.85
CA ALA A 202 -8.22 15.85 1.82
C ALA A 202 -6.82 15.94 1.19
N ALA A 203 -6.53 17.08 0.58
CA ALA A 203 -5.25 17.32 -0.07
C ALA A 203 -4.13 17.48 0.98
N GLU A 204 -4.48 17.95 2.18
CA GLU A 204 -3.54 18.10 3.29
C GLU A 204 -3.10 16.76 3.87
N ALA A 205 -3.89 15.68 3.71
CA ALA A 205 -3.50 14.32 4.09
C ALA A 205 -2.31 13.78 3.30
N LEU A 206 -1.97 14.39 2.16
CA LEU A 206 -0.77 14.10 1.40
C LEU A 206 0.42 14.94 1.87
N GLY A 207 1.59 14.30 1.96
CA GLY A 207 2.85 14.98 2.18
C GLY A 207 3.14 16.04 1.10
N PRO A 208 3.99 17.04 1.37
CA PRO A 208 4.25 18.13 0.42
C PRO A 208 4.72 17.65 -0.97
N MET A 209 5.61 16.64 -1.03
CA MET A 209 6.08 16.09 -2.30
C MET A 209 5.00 15.27 -3.00
N ALA A 210 4.28 14.41 -2.26
CA ALA A 210 3.14 13.65 -2.77
C ALA A 210 2.08 14.55 -3.42
N ARG A 211 1.75 15.71 -2.81
CA ARG A 211 0.82 16.69 -3.40
C ARG A 211 1.28 17.23 -4.74
N VAL A 212 2.57 17.58 -4.85
CA VAL A 212 3.13 18.10 -6.10
C VAL A 212 3.11 17.01 -7.17
N CYS A 213 3.49 15.78 -6.81
CA CYS A 213 3.47 14.64 -7.72
C CYS A 213 2.05 14.33 -8.19
N GLU A 214 1.06 14.37 -7.30
CA GLU A 214 -0.34 14.13 -7.66
C GLU A 214 -0.89 15.20 -8.61
N ALA A 215 -0.59 16.48 -8.33
CA ALA A 215 -0.96 17.57 -9.24
C ALA A 215 -0.31 17.44 -10.62
N LEU A 216 0.95 16.99 -10.66
CA LEU A 216 1.67 16.70 -11.89
C LEU A 216 1.06 15.51 -12.64
N ARG A 217 0.73 14.40 -11.96
CA ARG A 217 0.10 13.21 -12.57
C ARG A 217 -1.29 13.49 -13.12
N ALA A 218 -2.06 14.32 -12.43
CA ALA A 218 -3.38 14.75 -12.90
C ALA A 218 -3.29 15.51 -14.24
N ARG A 219 -2.21 16.27 -14.45
CA ARG A 219 -1.95 17.04 -15.67
C ARG A 219 -1.27 16.20 -16.76
N ASP A 220 -0.24 15.45 -16.38
CA ASP A 220 0.70 14.76 -17.26
C ASP A 220 0.88 13.32 -16.74
N PRO A 221 -0.02 12.40 -17.11
CA PRO A 221 -0.15 11.13 -16.41
C PRO A 221 1.03 10.17 -16.63
N TRP A 222 1.69 10.28 -17.78
CA TRP A 222 2.90 9.51 -18.10
C TRP A 222 4.03 9.71 -17.08
N LEU A 223 3.97 10.78 -16.26
CA LEU A 223 4.88 11.02 -15.14
C LEU A 223 4.82 9.94 -14.06
N GLU A 224 3.76 9.14 -14.00
CA GLU A 224 3.72 7.96 -13.12
C GLU A 224 4.90 7.01 -13.39
N LEU A 225 5.36 6.92 -14.64
CA LEU A 225 6.51 6.11 -15.03
C LEU A 225 7.86 6.70 -14.58
N LEU A 226 7.86 7.95 -14.14
CA LEU A 226 9.05 8.67 -13.68
C LEU A 226 9.14 8.79 -12.16
N LEU A 227 8.11 8.37 -11.44
CA LEU A 227 8.14 8.29 -9.97
C LEU A 227 8.81 6.98 -9.54
N PRO A 228 9.55 6.97 -8.42
CA PRO A 228 9.53 7.94 -7.32
C PRO A 228 10.21 9.30 -7.59
N ALA A 229 9.76 10.34 -6.89
CA ALA A 229 10.34 11.69 -6.93
C ALA A 229 11.68 11.76 -6.16
N THR A 230 12.68 11.03 -6.65
CA THR A 230 14.03 10.99 -6.09
C THR A 230 14.80 12.32 -6.28
N ALA A 231 15.93 12.45 -5.59
CA ALA A 231 16.89 13.53 -5.81
C ALA A 231 17.35 13.66 -7.28
N ARG A 232 17.23 12.60 -8.08
CA ARG A 232 17.58 12.58 -9.51
C ARG A 232 16.42 12.99 -10.42
N THR A 233 15.18 12.69 -10.05
CA THR A 233 14.00 13.03 -10.88
C THR A 233 13.50 14.45 -10.61
N ILE A 234 13.71 15.01 -9.42
CA ILE A 234 13.32 16.40 -9.09
C ILE A 234 13.91 17.45 -10.06
N PRO A 235 15.22 17.43 -10.42
CA PRO A 235 15.76 18.36 -11.41
C PRO A 235 15.12 18.22 -12.80
N LEU A 236 14.79 16.99 -13.22
CA LEU A 236 14.12 16.74 -14.49
C LEU A 236 12.69 17.29 -14.47
N LEU A 237 11.93 16.99 -13.41
CA LEU A 237 10.59 17.56 -13.19
C LEU A 237 10.63 19.09 -13.15
N SER A 238 11.66 19.67 -12.52
CA SER A 238 11.86 21.13 -12.46
C SER A 238 12.17 21.73 -13.84
N ALA A 239 12.88 20.99 -14.70
CA ALA A 239 13.20 21.41 -16.05
C ALA A 239 11.95 21.36 -16.96
N TRP A 240 11.16 20.27 -16.87
CA TRP A 240 9.95 20.06 -17.66
C TRP A 240 8.75 20.90 -17.20
N PHE A 241 8.62 21.14 -15.90
CA PHE A 241 7.53 21.91 -15.29
C PHE A 241 8.08 23.18 -14.63
N PRO A 242 8.48 24.19 -15.42
CA PRO A 242 9.09 25.41 -14.90
C PRO A 242 8.16 26.17 -13.93
N ASP A 243 6.85 26.09 -14.14
CA ASP A 243 5.81 26.65 -13.27
C ASP A 243 5.74 25.97 -11.89
N GLN A 244 6.17 24.70 -11.79
CA GLN A 244 6.17 23.94 -10.54
C GLN A 244 7.50 23.98 -9.79
N ARG A 245 8.54 24.65 -10.32
CA ARG A 245 9.89 24.71 -9.69
C ARG A 245 9.84 25.15 -8.23
N SER A 246 9.09 26.21 -7.94
CA SER A 246 8.96 26.73 -6.57
C SER A 246 8.24 25.74 -5.65
N ALA A 247 7.24 25.02 -6.16
CA ALA A 247 6.54 23.99 -5.38
C ALA A 247 7.44 22.78 -5.10
N LEU A 248 8.15 22.27 -6.11
CA LEU A 248 9.12 21.18 -5.99
C LEU A 248 10.26 21.54 -5.01
N ALA A 249 10.78 22.77 -5.09
CA ALA A 249 11.84 23.25 -4.20
C ALA A 249 11.34 23.35 -2.74
N ARG A 250 10.13 23.90 -2.52
CA ARG A 250 9.52 23.96 -1.18
C ARG A 250 9.25 22.57 -0.62
N ALA A 251 8.68 21.67 -1.42
CA ALA A 251 8.40 20.29 -1.00
C ALA A 251 9.68 19.58 -0.55
N ARG A 252 10.76 19.69 -1.35
CA ARG A 252 12.08 19.13 -1.02
C ARG A 252 12.70 19.73 0.24
N ALA A 253 12.45 21.01 0.51
CA ALA A 253 12.95 21.66 1.73
C ALA A 253 12.25 21.13 2.99
N HIS A 254 10.95 20.81 2.90
CA HIS A 254 10.18 20.24 4.01
C HIS A 254 10.59 18.80 4.33
N THR A 255 11.01 18.04 3.32
CA THR A 255 11.36 16.62 3.49
C THR A 255 12.78 16.39 4.01
N ARG A 256 13.67 17.39 3.88
CA ARG A 256 15.01 17.38 4.49
C ARG A 256 15.03 17.65 5.99
N ALA A 257 13.90 18.03 6.59
CA ALA A 257 13.77 17.97 8.05
C ALA A 257 13.67 16.48 8.41
N PRO A 258 14.62 15.90 9.17
CA PRO A 258 14.58 14.48 9.46
C PRO A 258 13.25 14.17 10.14
N ALA A 259 12.39 13.42 9.46
CA ALA A 259 11.38 12.62 10.11
C ALA A 259 12.14 11.57 10.92
N SER A 260 12.62 11.97 12.09
CA SER A 260 13.07 11.07 13.13
C SER A 260 11.84 10.34 13.64
N LEU A 261 11.29 9.43 12.83
CA LEU A 261 10.64 8.26 13.39
C LEU A 261 11.68 7.62 14.30
N GLY A 262 11.27 7.28 15.52
CA GLY A 262 12.08 6.73 16.60
C GLY A 262 12.80 5.40 16.31
N LEU A 263 13.26 5.17 15.09
CA LEU A 263 14.45 4.40 14.78
C LEU A 263 15.64 5.06 15.49
N LEU A 264 15.78 4.76 16.78
CA LEU A 264 16.95 5.09 17.58
C LEU A 264 18.21 4.66 16.82
N GLY A 265 18.98 5.64 16.35
CA GLY A 265 20.33 5.45 15.84
C GLY A 265 20.50 5.68 14.35
N SER A 266 20.38 6.93 13.89
CA SER A 266 21.13 7.39 12.72
C SER A 266 22.62 7.60 13.06
N GLY A 267 23.22 6.62 13.75
CA GLY A 267 24.63 6.36 13.56
C GLY A 267 24.75 5.77 12.16
N ARG A 268 25.63 6.33 11.32
CA ARG A 268 26.02 5.75 10.03
C ARG A 268 26.53 4.31 10.24
N ALA A 269 25.61 3.35 10.33
CA ALA A 269 25.91 1.96 10.11
C ALA A 269 26.13 1.85 8.60
N ARG A 270 27.40 1.82 8.20
CA ARG A 270 27.83 1.35 6.91
C ARG A 270 27.10 0.02 6.70
N ALA A 271 26.13 0.01 5.78
CA ALA A 271 25.53 -1.23 5.32
C ALA A 271 26.68 -2.06 4.75
N THR A 272 27.12 -3.07 5.49
CA THR A 272 27.98 -4.10 4.93
C THR A 272 27.15 -4.82 3.88
N SER A 273 27.72 -4.85 2.68
CA SER A 273 27.22 -5.32 1.40
C SER A 273 26.68 -6.76 1.38
N GLU A 274 25.51 -7.01 1.95
CA GLU A 274 24.77 -8.28 1.74
C GLU A 274 23.26 -8.09 1.51
N GLY A 275 22.77 -6.86 1.28
CA GLY A 275 21.33 -6.56 1.15
C GLY A 275 20.92 -5.66 -0.02
N GLU A 276 21.76 -5.48 -1.04
CA GLU A 276 21.51 -4.54 -2.14
C GLU A 276 20.28 -4.88 -3.01
N GLY A 277 19.77 -6.12 -2.96
CA GLY A 277 18.57 -6.48 -3.71
C GLY A 277 17.31 -5.73 -3.26
N ALA A 278 17.16 -5.42 -1.96
CA ALA A 278 15.89 -4.91 -1.38
C ALA A 278 15.51 -3.51 -1.88
N SER A 279 16.49 -2.59 -1.91
CA SER A 279 16.27 -1.16 -2.23
C SER A 279 16.03 -0.90 -3.71
N GLU A 280 16.53 -1.76 -4.59
CA GLU A 280 16.41 -1.59 -6.05
C GLU A 280 15.04 -2.02 -6.60
N ALA A 281 14.27 -2.81 -5.82
CA ALA A 281 12.92 -3.25 -6.17
C ALA A 281 11.86 -2.15 -6.04
N ALA A 282 12.04 -1.18 -5.13
CA ALA A 282 11.12 -0.06 -4.96
C ALA A 282 11.20 0.98 -6.10
N SER A 283 12.21 0.86 -6.98
CA SER A 283 12.50 1.81 -8.06
C SER A 283 12.00 1.37 -9.45
N GLN A 284 11.36 0.19 -9.56
CA GLN A 284 10.85 -0.32 -10.84
C GLN A 284 9.33 -0.15 -10.90
N GLY A 285 8.87 0.76 -11.76
CA GLY A 285 7.48 1.19 -11.86
C GLY A 285 6.44 0.07 -11.94
N ALA A 286 5.28 0.34 -11.31
CA ALA A 286 3.99 -0.35 -11.40
C ALA A 286 4.03 -1.81 -11.90
N ARG A 287 4.70 -2.68 -11.15
CA ARG A 287 4.49 -4.13 -11.24
C ARG A 287 4.00 -4.58 -9.88
N ALA A 288 2.87 -5.28 -9.82
CA ALA A 288 2.45 -5.97 -8.60
C ALA A 288 3.60 -6.88 -8.14
N LEU A 289 4.32 -6.47 -7.09
CA LEU A 289 5.44 -7.20 -6.54
C LEU A 289 4.89 -8.19 -5.52
N LEU A 290 4.96 -9.48 -5.84
CA LEU A 290 4.70 -10.52 -4.86
C LEU A 290 5.99 -10.85 -4.10
N TRP A 291 5.97 -10.59 -2.79
CA TRP A 291 6.99 -11.08 -1.88
C TRP A 291 6.41 -12.17 -1.00
N ARG A 292 7.17 -13.25 -0.77
CA ARG A 292 6.77 -14.39 0.07
C ARG A 292 7.85 -14.70 1.11
N ALA A 293 7.44 -14.86 2.36
CA ALA A 293 8.20 -15.54 3.39
C ALA A 293 7.40 -16.69 4.00
N SER A 294 8.10 -17.73 4.44
CA SER A 294 7.51 -18.89 5.10
C SER A 294 8.44 -19.42 6.19
N ARG A 295 7.86 -20.08 7.20
CA ARG A 295 8.62 -20.82 8.20
C ARG A 295 9.37 -21.97 7.51
N SER A 296 10.70 -21.90 7.50
CA SER A 296 11.54 -23.05 7.16
C SER A 296 11.59 -23.97 8.38
N THR A 297 11.22 -25.24 8.20
CA THR A 297 11.64 -26.30 9.10
C THR A 297 13.13 -26.53 8.87
N ALA A 298 13.97 -25.87 9.69
CA ALA A 298 15.38 -26.20 9.91
C ALA A 298 16.19 -26.63 8.67
N ALA A 299 16.31 -25.76 7.65
CA ALA A 299 17.49 -25.69 6.76
C ALA A 299 17.37 -24.42 5.91
N GLY A 300 18.49 -23.69 5.77
CA GLY A 300 18.53 -22.34 5.20
C GLY A 300 17.80 -22.19 3.86
N VAL A 301 16.84 -21.27 3.81
CA VAL A 301 16.22 -20.81 2.57
C VAL A 301 16.31 -19.29 2.50
N ASN A 302 16.95 -18.82 1.43
CA ASN A 302 17.08 -17.42 1.02
C ASN A 302 15.70 -16.89 0.57
N PRO A 303 15.27 -15.66 0.92
CA PRO A 303 14.02 -15.09 0.41
C PRO A 303 14.04 -15.06 -1.12
N ARG A 304 13.15 -15.83 -1.77
CA ARG A 304 13.04 -15.87 -3.23
C ARG A 304 12.06 -14.81 -3.71
N ARG A 305 12.53 -13.92 -4.59
CA ARG A 305 11.67 -13.09 -5.44
C ARG A 305 11.21 -13.93 -6.61
N GLN A 306 9.91 -14.04 -6.83
CA GLN A 306 9.37 -14.65 -8.04
C GLN A 306 8.66 -13.56 -8.84
N PRO A 307 9.15 -13.20 -10.04
CA PRO A 307 8.30 -12.46 -10.96
C PRO A 307 7.08 -13.33 -11.28
N ILE A 308 5.90 -12.71 -11.36
CA ILE A 308 4.61 -13.38 -11.59
C ILE A 308 4.56 -14.11 -12.96
N THR A 309 5.60 -14.02 -13.79
CA THR A 309 5.68 -14.63 -15.13
C THR A 309 5.90 -16.15 -15.15
N GLY A 310 6.04 -16.84 -14.01
CA GLY A 310 6.49 -18.25 -13.97
C GLY A 310 5.45 -19.35 -13.71
N MET A 311 4.16 -19.05 -13.54
CA MET A 311 3.12 -20.06 -13.18
C MET A 311 2.20 -20.45 -14.34
N LEU A 312 2.75 -20.61 -15.55
CA LEU A 312 2.06 -21.27 -16.66
C LEU A 312 2.86 -22.51 -17.07
N GLY A 313 2.47 -23.63 -16.48
CA GLY A 313 2.91 -24.96 -16.87
C GLY A 313 1.79 -25.95 -16.60
N ALA A 314 1.18 -26.42 -17.69
CA ALA A 314 0.01 -27.30 -17.85
C ALA A 314 -1.36 -26.60 -17.75
#